data_AF-A0A655QZ75-F1
#
_entry.id   AF-A0A655QZ75-F1
#
_cell.length_a   1.000
_cell.length_b   1.000
_cell.length_c   1.000
_cell.angle_alpha   90.00
_cell.angle_beta   90.00
_cell.angle_gamma   90.00
#
_symmetry.space_group_name_H-M   'P 1'
#
loop_
_entity.id
_entity.type
_entity.pdbx_description
1 polymer ?
#
loop_
_entity_poly.entity_id
_entity_poly.type
_entity_poly.pdbx_seq_one_letter_code
_entity_poly.pdbx_strand_id
1 'polypeptide(L)' 'MFEKEGKLENLEAFASFNGPDFYGLPRNQETVTLTKQAWPVAESMPFGSDIVVPIRAGENIEWTVK' A
#
# COMPACT_ATOMS: atom_id res chain seq x y z
N MET A 1 0.69 0.52 -10.01
CA MET A 1 1.88 0.45 -10.89
C MET A 1 2.23 -1.00 -11.18
N PHE A 2 2.67 -1.81 -10.19
CA PHE A 2 3.00 -3.23 -10.39
C PHE A 2 1.96 -4.03 -11.18
N GLU A 3 0.67 -3.93 -10.85
CA GLU A 3 -0.40 -4.56 -11.66
C GLU A 3 -0.47 -4.03 -13.09
N LYS A 4 -0.40 -2.71 -13.29
CA LYS A 4 -0.46 -2.09 -14.62
C LYS A 4 0.71 -2.53 -15.51
N GLU A 5 1.87 -2.76 -14.90
CA GLU A 5 3.07 -3.25 -15.59
C GLU A 5 3.12 -4.79 -15.70
N GLY A 6 2.11 -5.51 -15.20
CA GLY A 6 2.09 -6.98 -15.18
C GLY A 6 3.20 -7.60 -14.33
N LYS A 7 3.59 -6.92 -13.24
CA LYS A 7 4.69 -7.28 -12.33
C LYS A 7 4.25 -7.45 -10.87
N LEU A 8 3.03 -7.94 -10.62
CA LEU A 8 2.54 -8.14 -9.24
C LEU A 8 3.44 -9.08 -8.42
N GLU A 9 4.07 -10.05 -9.07
CA GLU A 9 5.00 -11.00 -8.47
C GLU A 9 6.22 -10.34 -7.81
N ASN A 10 6.59 -9.13 -8.26
CA ASN A 10 7.74 -8.40 -7.70
C ASN A 10 7.37 -7.53 -6.49
N LEU A 11 6.08 -7.40 -6.16
CA LEU A 11 5.61 -6.49 -5.12
C LEU A 11 6.09 -6.92 -3.72
N GLU A 12 6.09 -8.23 -3.44
CA GLU A 12 6.52 -8.75 -2.14
C GLU A 12 8.00 -8.48 -1.88
N ALA A 13 8.86 -8.75 -2.87
CA ALA A 13 10.28 -8.44 -2.75
C ALA A 13 10.50 -6.93 -2.51
N PHE A 14 9.81 -6.08 -3.27
CA PHE A 14 9.91 -4.62 -3.16
C PHE A 14 9.45 -4.09 -1.80
N ALA A 15 8.31 -4.55 -1.29
CA ALA A 15 7.69 -4.02 -0.08
C ALA A 15 8.20 -4.67 1.21
N SER A 16 8.69 -5.91 1.16
CA SER A 16 8.88 -6.74 2.36
C SER A 16 10.27 -7.35 2.50
N PHE A 17 11.02 -7.58 1.42
CA PHE A 17 12.32 -8.30 1.48
C PHE A 17 13.53 -7.40 1.27
N ASN A 18 13.50 -6.59 0.21
CA ASN A 18 14.68 -5.82 -0.23
C ASN A 18 15.17 -4.83 0.83
N GLY A 19 14.25 -4.23 1.61
CA GLY A 19 14.58 -3.35 2.71
C GLY A 19 15.32 -4.08 3.84
N PRO A 20 14.68 -5.03 4.54
CA PRO A 20 15.31 -5.78 5.63
C PRO A 20 16.65 -6.42 5.22
N ASP A 21 16.73 -7.01 4.02
CA ASP A 21 17.96 -7.62 3.51
C ASP A 21 19.10 -6.59 3.37
N PHE A 22 18.81 -5.40 2.84
CA PHE A 22 19.79 -4.33 2.71
C PHE A 22 20.25 -3.78 4.07
N TYR A 23 19.33 -3.68 5.02
CA TYR A 23 19.61 -3.15 6.36
C TYR A 23 20.12 -4.20 7.35
N GLY A 24 20.22 -5.48 6.96
CA GLY A 24 20.61 -6.57 7.85
C GLY A 24 19.59 -6.84 8.96
N LEU A 25 18.32 -6.52 8.73
CA LEU A 25 17.21 -6.75 9.66
C LEU A 25 16.44 -8.03 9.28
N PRO A 26 15.81 -8.71 10.24
CA PRO A 26 14.98 -9.87 9.95
C PRO A 26 13.76 -9.47 9.12
N ARG A 27 13.34 -10.35 8.21
CA ARG A 27 12.08 -10.22 7.49
C ARG A 27 10.91 -10.48 8.44
N ASN A 28 9.80 -9.80 8.20
CA ASN A 28 8.54 -10.09 8.87
C ASN A 28 8.11 -11.55 8.58
N GLN A 29 7.51 -12.21 9.58
CA GLN A 29 7.03 -13.60 9.46
C GLN A 29 5.51 -13.67 9.23
N GLU A 30 4.82 -12.55 9.41
CA GLU A 30 3.40 -12.43 9.15
C GLU A 30 3.14 -12.06 7.69
N THR A 31 1.91 -12.33 7.25
CA THR A 31 1.45 -12.04 5.89
C THR A 31 0.27 -11.09 5.93
N VAL A 32 0.18 -10.21 4.93
CA VAL A 32 -1.01 -9.43 4.64
C VAL A 32 -1.64 -9.91 3.34
N THR A 33 -2.96 -9.83 3.20
CA THR A 33 -3.65 -10.26 1.98
C THR A 33 -4.08 -9.06 1.15
N LEU A 34 -3.56 -8.96 -0.07
CA LEU A 34 -4.03 -7.98 -1.05
C LEU A 34 -5.29 -8.51 -1.73
N THR A 35 -6.40 -7.78 -1.57
CA THR A 35 -7.67 -8.09 -2.25
C THR A 35 -7.95 -7.03 -3.31
N LYS A 36 -8.18 -7.47 -4.55
CA LYS A 36 -8.61 -6.59 -5.65
C LYS A 36 -10.05 -6.16 -5.39
N GLN A 37 -10.19 -5.01 -4.74
CA GLN A 37 -11.47 -4.42 -4.36
C GLN A 37 -11.29 -2.91 -4.40
N ALA A 38 -11.96 -2.26 -5.35
CA ALA A 38 -11.93 -0.81 -5.47
C ALA A 38 -12.64 -0.16 -4.27
N TRP A 39 -12.05 0.91 -3.74
CA TRP A 39 -12.64 1.70 -2.66
C TRP A 39 -12.35 3.20 -2.85
N PRO A 40 -13.32 4.08 -2.52
CA PRO A 40 -13.16 5.52 -2.67
C PRO A 40 -12.32 6.09 -1.53
N VAL A 41 -11.38 6.97 -1.88
CA VAL A 41 -10.58 7.74 -0.93
C VAL A 41 -11.35 9.02 -0.58
N ALA A 42 -11.44 9.33 0.71
CA ALA A 42 -12.09 10.54 1.19
C ALA A 42 -11.41 11.81 0.65
N GLU A 43 -12.18 12.87 0.42
CA GLU A 43 -11.68 14.19 0.00
C GLU A 43 -10.72 14.80 1.03
N SER A 44 -10.95 14.50 2.31
CA SER A 44 -10.07 14.88 3.41
C SER A 44 -10.15 13.87 4.55
N MET A 45 -9.12 13.85 5.38
CA MET A 45 -9.04 13.02 6.59
C MET A 45 -8.74 13.91 7.81
N PRO A 46 -9.25 13.55 9.00
CA PRO A 46 -8.89 14.25 10.23
C PRO A 46 -7.38 14.16 10.50
N PHE A 47 -6.77 15.29 10.86
CA PHE A 47 -5.37 15.41 11.23
C PHE A 47 -5.24 16.26 12.50
N GLY A 48 -5.59 15.65 13.64
CA GLY A 48 -5.69 16.37 14.91
C GLY A 48 -6.84 17.38 14.90
N SER A 49 -6.54 18.66 15.07
CA SER A 49 -7.51 19.77 14.95
C SER A 49 -7.75 20.22 13.51
N ASP A 50 -6.92 19.76 12.57
CA ASP A 50 -6.95 20.16 11.16
C ASP A 50 -7.38 19.01 10.25
N ILE A 51 -7.30 19.23 8.95
CA ILE A 51 -7.53 18.22 7.92
C ILE A 51 -6.29 18.02 7.06
N VAL A 52 -6.15 16.83 6.52
CA VAL A 52 -5.17 16.50 5.47
C VAL A 52 -5.91 16.03 4.22
N VAL A 53 -5.47 16.49 3.06
CA VAL A 53 -5.95 15.99 1.77
C VAL A 53 -5.07 14.81 1.37
N PRO A 54 -5.58 13.56 1.35
CA PRO A 54 -4.77 12.41 0.99
C PRO A 54 -4.44 12.42 -0.52
N ILE A 55 -3.34 11.75 -0.88
CA ILE A 55 -3.11 11.40 -2.28
C ILE A 55 -4.28 10.55 -2.76
N ARG A 56 -4.78 10.84 -3.97
CA ARG A 56 -6.00 10.23 -4.55
C ARG A 56 -7.32 10.65 -3.91
N ALA A 57 -7.38 11.76 -3.16
CA ALA A 57 -8.64 12.32 -2.66
C ALA A 57 -9.73 12.38 -3.75
N GLY A 58 -10.91 11.85 -3.45
CA GLY A 58 -12.05 11.79 -4.38
C GLY A 58 -11.95 10.71 -5.47
N GLU A 59 -10.82 9.98 -5.56
CA GLU A 59 -10.63 8.89 -6.52
C GLU A 59 -10.72 7.50 -5.87
N ASN A 60 -10.77 6.46 -6.70
CA ASN A 60 -10.72 5.08 -6.24
C ASN A 60 -9.29 4.54 -6.17
N ILE A 61 -9.00 3.77 -5.12
CA ILE A 61 -7.85 2.87 -5.04
C ILE A 61 -8.34 1.45 -5.31
N GLU A 62 -7.64 0.74 -6.19
CA GLU A 62 -8.07 -0.56 -6.74
C GLU A 62 -7.85 -1.77 -5.82
N TRP A 63 -7.05 -1.60 -4.76
CA TRP A 63 -6.61 -2.69 -3.90
C TRP A 63 -6.84 -2.33 -2.43
N THR A 64 -7.20 -3.33 -1.66
CA THR A 64 -7.28 -3.26 -0.19
C THR A 64 -6.28 -4.23 0.42
N VAL A 65 -5.74 -3.86 1.58
CA VAL A 65 -4.91 -4.73 2.41
C VAL A 65 -5.74 -5.15 3.61
N LYS A 66 -5.70 -6.44 3.96
CA LYS A 66 -6.27 -7.00 5.18
C LYS A 66 -5.19 -7.70 5.99
#